data_AF-A0A1E7HR89-F1
#
_entry.id   AF-A0A1E7HR89-F1
#
_cell.length_a   1.000
_cell.length_b   1.000
_cell.length_c   1.000
_cell.angle_alpha   90.00
_cell.angle_beta   90.00
_cell.angle_gamma   90.00
#
_symmetry.space_group_name_H-M   'P 1'
#
loop_
_entity.id
_entity.type
_entity.pdbx_description
1 polymer ?
#
loop_
_entity_poly.entity_id
_entity_poly.type
_entity_poly.pdbx_seq_one_letter_code
_entity_poly.pdbx_strand_id
1 'polypeptide(L)'
;MLGVRARTVEYNFNYGQVEGLGSPNECGEFWYRWFPRGMHVYVAPGQTSARDLKELRAEIGGISAVGKRPVIFKNLYNSMRIAPIVEAMPEAVFIICRRHYIDNALSILKGRAKNLHSKDKWWSLPPKEIDYLANLSWAEQIAGQVYYTYQQIEDDKKRFGSERFIEIKYEKFCANVHSSITRIEEFLSAKGCYLEKRDEIPKWFQAMGVDGIDPEDRKILAKAVQANNK
;
A
#
# COMPACT_ATOMS: atom_id res chain seq x y z
N MET A 1 -10.31 -14.39 -25.84
CA MET A 1 -11.50 -14.65 -25.00
C MET A 1 -11.12 -15.69 -23.96
N LEU A 2 -10.78 -15.27 -22.74
CA LEU A 2 -10.78 -16.14 -21.55
C LEU A 2 -11.58 -15.38 -20.50
N GLY A 3 -12.90 -15.53 -20.62
CA GLY A 3 -13.86 -14.96 -19.70
C GLY A 3 -13.84 -15.74 -18.39
N VAL A 4 -13.22 -15.17 -17.37
CA VAL A 4 -13.61 -15.50 -16.00
C VAL A 4 -14.72 -14.51 -15.64
N ARG A 5 -15.97 -14.92 -15.84
CA ARG A 5 -17.15 -14.18 -15.39
C ARG A 5 -17.67 -14.79 -14.09
N ALA A 6 -18.04 -13.89 -13.18
CA ALA A 6 -18.56 -14.10 -11.83
C ALA A 6 -17.60 -14.84 -10.88
N ARG A 7 -16.79 -14.08 -10.15
CA ARG A 7 -16.20 -14.56 -8.90
C ARG A 7 -17.00 -13.99 -7.75
N THR A 8 -17.45 -14.84 -6.85
CA THR A 8 -17.78 -14.41 -5.49
C THR A 8 -16.47 -13.88 -4.89
N VAL A 9 -16.34 -12.55 -4.79
CA VAL A 9 -15.18 -11.94 -4.15
C VAL A 9 -15.38 -12.11 -2.65
N GLU A 10 -14.67 -13.05 -2.04
CA GLU A 10 -14.61 -13.13 -0.59
C GLU A 10 -13.72 -12.01 -0.05
N TYR A 11 -14.29 -11.15 0.80
CA TYR A 11 -13.59 -10.03 1.43
C TYR A 11 -12.92 -10.44 2.75
N ASN A 12 -12.34 -11.64 2.80
CA ASN A 12 -11.63 -12.16 3.98
C ASN A 12 -10.15 -11.76 3.90
N PHE A 13 -9.70 -10.89 4.81
CA PHE A 13 -8.34 -10.34 4.80
C PHE A 13 -7.36 -11.21 5.60
N ASN A 14 -6.53 -12.00 4.91
CA ASN A 14 -5.38 -12.69 5.49
C ASN A 14 -4.06 -12.06 5.01
N TYR A 15 -3.76 -10.84 5.50
CA TYR A 15 -2.46 -10.18 5.27
C TYR A 15 -1.99 -10.13 3.80
N GLY A 16 -2.90 -9.85 2.87
CA GLY A 16 -2.58 -9.72 1.44
C GLY A 16 -2.67 -11.02 0.64
N GLN A 17 -3.07 -12.13 1.24
CA GLN A 17 -3.41 -13.36 0.52
C GLN A 17 -4.93 -13.53 0.48
N VAL A 18 -5.46 -13.64 -0.73
CA VAL A 18 -6.82 -14.11 -1.01
C VAL A 18 -6.67 -15.35 -1.89
N GLU A 19 -7.24 -16.48 -1.46
CA GLU A 19 -7.14 -17.73 -2.21
C GLU A 19 -7.94 -17.65 -3.52
N GLY A 20 -7.50 -18.38 -4.55
CA GLY A 20 -8.18 -18.50 -5.85
C GLY A 20 -7.37 -18.01 -7.05
N LEU A 21 -7.54 -18.70 -8.19
CA LEU A 21 -6.93 -18.33 -9.45
C LEU A 21 -7.38 -16.92 -9.82
N GLY A 22 -6.47 -15.95 -9.87
CA GLY A 22 -6.71 -14.53 -10.18
C GLY A 22 -7.24 -13.66 -9.03
N SER A 23 -7.23 -14.14 -7.79
CA SER A 23 -7.52 -13.33 -6.61
C SER A 23 -6.48 -12.20 -6.43
N PRO A 24 -6.81 -11.11 -5.70
CA PRO A 24 -5.87 -10.00 -5.49
C PRO A 24 -4.53 -10.50 -4.92
N ASN A 25 -3.44 -10.12 -5.56
CA ASN A 25 -2.08 -10.48 -5.17
C ASN A 25 -1.23 -9.21 -5.14
N GLU A 26 -0.29 -9.12 -4.21
CA GLU A 26 0.66 -8.00 -4.17
C GLU A 26 1.58 -7.96 -5.39
N CYS A 27 1.69 -9.07 -6.12
CA CYS A 27 2.45 -9.24 -7.34
C CYS A 27 3.93 -8.82 -7.18
N GLY A 28 4.54 -9.17 -6.04
CA GLY A 28 5.90 -8.73 -5.69
C GLY A 28 6.94 -9.11 -6.75
N GLU A 29 6.92 -10.37 -7.23
CA GLU A 29 7.85 -10.88 -8.24
C GLU A 29 7.81 -10.09 -9.56
N PHE A 30 6.65 -9.53 -9.93
CA PHE A 30 6.56 -8.65 -11.10
C PHE A 30 7.43 -7.41 -10.89
N TRP A 31 7.31 -6.76 -9.73
CA TRP A 31 8.06 -5.54 -9.44
C TRP A 31 9.55 -5.79 -9.19
N TYR A 32 9.93 -6.97 -8.68
CA TYR A 32 11.34 -7.30 -8.40
C TYR A 32 12.21 -7.47 -9.65
N ARG A 33 11.60 -7.49 -10.85
CA ARG A 33 12.32 -7.38 -12.13
C ARG A 33 13.07 -6.04 -12.27
N TRP A 34 12.56 -4.97 -11.66
CA TRP A 34 13.11 -3.62 -11.80
C TRP A 34 13.50 -2.97 -10.47
N PHE A 35 12.97 -3.46 -9.34
CA PHE A 35 13.14 -2.83 -8.04
C PHE A 35 13.74 -3.78 -6.99
N PRO A 36 14.55 -3.27 -6.04
CA PRO A 36 15.23 -4.10 -5.06
C PRO A 36 14.25 -4.80 -4.09
N ARG A 37 14.61 -6.01 -3.65
CA ARG A 37 13.88 -6.81 -2.66
C ARG A 37 14.60 -6.81 -1.31
N GLY A 38 13.92 -7.23 -0.24
CA GLY A 38 14.50 -7.38 1.09
C GLY A 38 14.30 -6.16 1.99
N MET A 39 15.33 -5.74 2.71
CA MET A 39 15.25 -4.65 3.69
C MET A 39 15.44 -3.26 3.07
N HIS A 40 16.21 -3.15 1.98
CA HIS A 40 16.50 -1.88 1.30
C HIS A 40 15.69 -1.78 0.01
N VAL A 41 14.42 -1.38 0.14
CA VAL A 41 13.46 -1.38 -0.97
C VAL A 41 13.12 0.00 -1.52
N TYR A 42 13.61 1.04 -0.84
CA TYR A 42 13.50 2.42 -1.29
C TYR A 42 14.28 2.65 -2.57
N VAL A 43 13.65 3.33 -3.53
CA VAL A 43 14.28 3.74 -4.78
C VAL A 43 14.18 5.26 -4.89
N ALA A 44 15.33 5.92 -4.80
CA ALA A 44 15.40 7.37 -4.96
C ALA A 44 15.11 7.79 -6.42
N PRO A 45 14.63 9.03 -6.64
CA PRO A 45 14.45 9.56 -7.98
C PRO A 45 15.75 9.51 -8.79
N GLY A 46 15.65 9.16 -10.07
CA GLY A 46 16.77 9.08 -11.00
C GLY A 46 17.74 7.93 -10.74
N GLN A 47 17.46 7.03 -9.78
CA GLN A 47 18.31 5.86 -9.50
C GLN A 47 17.96 4.64 -10.35
N THR A 48 16.79 4.63 -11.00
CA THR A 48 16.40 3.54 -11.91
C THR A 48 16.98 3.78 -13.30
N SER A 49 17.54 2.74 -13.92
CA SER A 49 18.13 2.88 -15.25
C SER A 49 17.06 3.20 -16.31
N ALA A 50 17.43 3.96 -17.35
CA ALA A 50 16.52 4.29 -18.44
C ALA A 50 15.99 3.04 -19.16
N ARG A 51 16.79 1.96 -19.20
CA ARG A 51 16.38 0.66 -19.72
C ARG A 51 15.25 0.07 -18.88
N ASP A 52 15.41 0.01 -17.57
CA ASP A 52 14.43 -0.57 -16.65
C ASP A 52 13.13 0.23 -16.65
N LEU A 53 13.21 1.56 -16.67
CA LEU A 53 12.03 2.43 -16.79
C LEU A 53 11.25 2.16 -18.09
N LYS A 54 11.96 1.98 -19.21
CA LYS A 54 11.36 1.67 -20.51
C LYS A 54 10.72 0.28 -20.52
N GLU A 55 11.39 -0.72 -19.94
CA GLU A 55 10.86 -2.08 -19.83
C GLU A 55 9.61 -2.13 -18.93
N LEU A 56 9.64 -1.49 -17.76
CA LEU A 56 8.49 -1.38 -16.87
C LEU A 56 7.28 -0.74 -17.58
N ARG A 57 7.50 0.37 -18.28
CA ARG A 57 6.45 1.04 -19.07
C ARG A 57 5.88 0.11 -20.15
N ALA A 58 6.75 -0.58 -20.89
CA ALA A 58 6.34 -1.47 -21.97
C ALA A 58 5.49 -2.64 -21.44
N GLU A 59 5.85 -3.20 -20.29
CA GLU A 59 5.15 -4.34 -19.69
C GLU A 59 3.76 -3.96 -19.16
N ILE A 60 3.66 -2.87 -18.40
CA ILE A 60 2.36 -2.38 -17.92
C ILE A 60 1.50 -1.92 -19.10
N GLY A 61 2.09 -1.23 -20.08
CA GLY A 61 1.42 -0.84 -21.31
C GLY A 61 0.91 -2.04 -22.11
N GLY A 62 1.68 -3.12 -22.18
CA GLY A 62 1.27 -4.38 -22.81
C GLY A 62 0.07 -5.02 -22.11
N ILE A 63 0.08 -5.10 -20.77
CA ILE A 63 -1.06 -5.59 -19.98
C ILE A 63 -2.31 -4.75 -20.25
N SER A 64 -2.16 -3.42 -20.23
CA SER A 64 -3.26 -2.49 -20.50
C SER A 64 -3.80 -2.64 -21.93
N ALA A 65 -2.93 -2.76 -22.93
CA ALA A 65 -3.30 -2.91 -24.33
C ALA A 65 -4.06 -4.21 -24.60
N VAL A 66 -3.61 -5.33 -24.02
CA VAL A 66 -4.32 -6.63 -24.11
C VAL A 66 -5.67 -6.56 -23.42
N GLY A 67 -5.72 -5.93 -22.24
CA GLY A 67 -6.95 -5.77 -21.46
C GLY A 67 -7.92 -4.71 -21.99
N LYS A 68 -7.45 -3.84 -22.89
CA LYS A 68 -8.14 -2.62 -23.38
C LYS A 68 -8.69 -1.75 -22.24
N ARG A 69 -7.98 -1.72 -21.10
CA ARG A 69 -8.43 -1.10 -19.85
C ARG A 69 -7.23 -0.59 -19.04
N PRO A 70 -7.41 0.45 -18.22
CA PRO A 70 -6.42 0.83 -17.21
C PRO A 70 -6.10 -0.34 -16.28
N VAL A 71 -4.88 -0.35 -15.74
CA VAL A 71 -4.42 -1.37 -14.79
C VAL A 71 -4.34 -0.75 -13.40
N ILE A 72 -4.90 -1.44 -12.41
CA ILE A 72 -4.75 -1.10 -11.00
C ILE A 72 -3.84 -2.12 -10.33
N PHE A 73 -2.84 -1.64 -9.61
CA PHE A 73 -1.96 -2.47 -8.79
C PHE A 73 -2.13 -2.08 -7.32
N LYS A 74 -2.29 -3.07 -6.45
CA LYS A 74 -2.05 -2.90 -5.01
C LYS A 74 -0.76 -3.63 -4.68
N ASN A 75 0.26 -2.89 -4.27
CA ASN A 75 1.50 -3.42 -3.74
C ASN A 75 2.00 -2.47 -2.65
N LEU A 76 2.25 -3.00 -1.44
CA LEU A 76 2.66 -2.17 -0.31
C LEU A 76 4.04 -1.53 -0.53
N TYR A 77 4.98 -2.25 -1.15
CA TYR A 77 6.34 -1.77 -1.43
C TYR A 77 6.38 -0.60 -2.41
N ASN A 78 5.34 -0.42 -3.23
CA ASN A 78 5.26 0.72 -4.12
C ASN A 78 5.16 2.06 -3.38
N SER A 79 4.82 2.08 -2.09
CA SER A 79 4.95 3.27 -1.23
C SER A 79 6.39 3.78 -1.12
N MET A 80 7.39 2.92 -1.34
CA MET A 80 8.82 3.27 -1.36
C MET A 80 9.40 3.44 -2.78
N ARG A 81 8.54 3.34 -3.81
CA ARG A 81 8.92 3.29 -5.22
C ARG A 81 8.04 4.21 -6.08
N ILE A 82 7.39 5.20 -5.49
CA ILE A 82 6.56 6.16 -6.22
C ILE A 82 7.41 6.86 -7.27
N ALA A 83 8.59 7.37 -6.90
CA ALA A 83 9.48 8.09 -7.80
C ALA A 83 9.76 7.37 -9.13
N PRO A 84 10.32 6.14 -9.16
CA PRO A 84 10.56 5.46 -10.42
C PRO A 84 9.29 5.04 -11.18
N ILE A 85 8.16 4.84 -10.48
CA ILE A 85 6.87 4.60 -11.14
C ILE A 85 6.42 5.85 -11.90
N VAL A 86 6.58 7.05 -11.32
CA VAL A 86 6.30 8.32 -12.00
C VAL A 86 7.24 8.55 -13.18
N GLU A 87 8.52 8.23 -13.03
CA GLU A 87 9.52 8.35 -14.10
C GLU A 87 9.21 7.43 -15.29
N ALA A 88 8.79 6.19 -15.05
CA ALA A 88 8.37 5.27 -16.11
C ALA A 88 7.01 5.63 -16.71
N MET A 89 6.07 6.11 -15.88
CA MET A 89 4.69 6.39 -16.24
C MET A 89 4.22 7.72 -15.61
N PRO A 90 4.48 8.86 -16.28
CA PRO A 90 4.03 10.16 -15.81
C PRO A 90 2.51 10.23 -15.59
N GLU A 91 1.75 9.45 -16.34
CA GLU A 91 0.28 9.32 -16.25
C GLU A 91 -0.21 8.52 -15.02
N ALA A 92 0.68 7.86 -14.29
CA ALA A 92 0.29 7.07 -13.12
C ALA A 92 -0.39 7.96 -12.07
N VAL A 93 -1.38 7.39 -11.37
CA VAL A 93 -2.06 8.05 -10.25
C VAL A 93 -2.06 7.12 -9.05
N PHE A 94 -2.11 7.69 -7.86
CA PHE A 94 -1.89 6.97 -6.62
C PHE A 94 -3.07 7.15 -5.67
N ILE A 95 -3.62 6.02 -5.22
CA ILE A 95 -4.65 5.98 -4.18
C ILE A 95 -3.96 5.59 -2.88
N ILE A 96 -3.84 6.53 -1.96
CA ILE A 96 -3.20 6.33 -0.66
C ILE A 96 -4.27 5.95 0.35
N CYS A 97 -4.25 4.71 0.83
CA CYS A 97 -5.08 4.28 1.94
C CYS A 97 -4.38 4.64 3.25
N ARG A 98 -4.88 5.68 3.94
CA ARG A 98 -4.34 6.13 5.22
C ARG A 98 -5.16 5.56 6.36
N ARG A 99 -4.49 4.89 7.29
CA ARG A 99 -5.07 4.34 8.53
C ARG A 99 -4.56 5.13 9.73
N HIS A 100 -5.36 5.20 10.80
CA HIS A 100 -4.94 5.76 12.08
C HIS A 100 -3.61 5.13 12.55
N TYR A 101 -2.66 5.96 12.96
CA TYR A 101 -1.27 5.55 13.19
C TYR A 101 -1.14 4.44 14.24
N ILE A 102 -1.88 4.54 15.36
CA ILE A 102 -1.84 3.54 16.42
C ILE A 102 -2.41 2.21 15.93
N ASP A 103 -3.53 2.22 15.21
CA ASP A 103 -4.14 0.99 14.71
C ASP A 103 -3.29 0.33 13.61
N ASN A 104 -2.60 1.13 12.80
CA ASN A 104 -1.64 0.62 11.84
C ASN A 104 -0.43 -0.03 12.53
N ALA A 105 0.14 0.64 13.54
CA ALA A 105 1.25 0.13 14.34
C ALA A 105 0.86 -1.18 15.04
N LEU A 106 -0.31 -1.24 15.67
CA LEU A 106 -0.84 -2.44 16.32
C LEU A 106 -1.07 -3.58 15.32
N SER A 107 -1.50 -3.27 14.10
CA SER A 107 -1.61 -4.26 13.02
C SER A 107 -0.26 -4.85 12.62
N ILE A 108 0.81 -4.05 12.61
CA ILE A 108 2.18 -4.51 12.37
C ILE A 108 2.65 -5.40 13.52
N LEU A 109 2.42 -4.98 14.78
CA LEU A 109 2.77 -5.79 15.96
C LEU A 109 2.08 -7.16 15.92
N LYS A 110 0.78 -7.20 15.63
CA LYS A 110 0.02 -8.44 15.44
C LYS A 110 0.58 -9.29 14.30
N GLY A 111 1.00 -8.65 13.20
CA GLY A 111 1.67 -9.31 12.08
C GLY A 111 3.02 -9.92 12.45
N ARG A 112 3.87 -9.21 13.22
CA ARG A 112 5.14 -9.72 13.75
C ARG A 112 4.91 -10.94 14.66
N ALA A 113 3.97 -10.84 15.60
CA ALA A 113 3.61 -11.94 16.49
C ALA A 113 3.08 -13.18 15.73
N LYS A 114 2.18 -12.98 14.76
CA LYS A 114 1.57 -14.09 14.00
C LYS A 114 2.55 -14.77 13.05
N ASN A 115 3.36 -14.01 12.32
CA ASN A 115 4.18 -14.55 11.22
C ASN A 115 5.62 -14.88 11.64
N LEU A 116 6.15 -14.20 12.65
CA LEU A 116 7.55 -14.33 13.06
C LEU A 116 7.72 -14.83 14.50
N HIS A 117 6.63 -14.98 15.24
CA HIS A 117 6.63 -15.35 16.67
C HIS A 117 7.57 -14.48 17.51
N SER A 118 7.69 -13.20 17.16
CA SER A 118 8.62 -12.25 17.77
C SER A 118 8.08 -10.84 17.61
N LYS A 119 8.37 -9.95 18.57
CA LYS A 119 8.10 -8.51 18.45
C LYS A 119 9.27 -7.77 17.80
N ASP A 120 10.48 -8.30 17.94
CA ASP A 120 11.74 -7.64 17.57
C ASP A 120 12.13 -7.88 16.11
N LYS A 121 11.68 -9.00 15.50
CA LYS A 121 11.96 -9.27 14.09
C LYS A 121 11.14 -8.35 13.18
N TRP A 122 11.78 -7.81 12.15
CA TRP A 122 11.14 -6.91 11.20
C TRP A 122 10.10 -7.64 10.34
N TRP A 123 8.93 -7.02 10.16
CA TRP A 123 7.85 -7.52 9.31
C TRP A 123 7.19 -6.35 8.57
N SER A 124 6.58 -6.64 7.42
CA SER A 124 5.99 -5.64 6.50
C SER A 124 7.05 -4.75 5.83
N LEU A 125 6.61 -3.61 5.27
CA LEU A 125 7.42 -2.69 4.47
C LEU A 125 8.52 -1.99 5.27
N PRO A 126 9.81 -2.20 4.97
CA PRO A 126 10.88 -1.40 5.53
C PRO A 126 10.92 0.01 4.88
N PRO A 127 10.99 1.10 5.67
CA PRO A 127 11.17 2.45 5.14
C PRO A 127 12.64 2.70 4.75
N LYS A 128 12.92 3.86 4.16
CA LYS A 128 14.28 4.30 3.83
C LYS A 128 15.21 4.31 5.06
N GLU A 129 14.66 4.64 6.23
CA GLU A 129 15.35 4.79 7.52
C GLU A 129 15.61 3.46 8.24
N ILE A 130 15.53 2.33 7.53
CA ILE A 130 15.61 0.99 8.12
C ILE A 130 16.88 0.77 8.96
N ASP A 131 18.03 1.25 8.51
CA ASP A 131 19.31 1.05 9.21
C ASP A 131 19.34 1.73 10.58
N TYR A 132 18.72 2.91 10.68
CA TYR A 132 18.54 3.59 11.95
C TYR A 132 17.52 2.85 12.82
N LEU A 133 16.35 2.55 12.26
CA LEU A 133 15.25 1.95 13.01
C LEU A 133 15.61 0.56 13.56
N ALA A 134 16.36 -0.26 12.82
CA ALA A 134 16.73 -1.61 13.24
C ALA A 134 17.48 -1.67 14.58
N ASN A 135 18.07 -0.55 15.01
CA ASN A 135 18.79 -0.43 16.28
C ASN A 135 17.92 0.09 17.45
N LEU A 136 16.65 0.41 17.21
CA LEU A 136 15.72 0.89 18.24
C LEU A 136 14.91 -0.25 18.86
N SER A 137 14.17 0.05 19.93
CA SER A 137 13.22 -0.91 20.51
C SER A 137 12.15 -1.31 19.50
N TRP A 138 11.55 -2.51 19.66
CA TRP A 138 10.49 -2.98 18.76
C TRP A 138 9.33 -1.97 18.61
N ALA A 139 9.00 -1.22 19.66
CA ALA A 139 7.92 -0.24 19.62
C ALA A 139 8.29 0.98 18.79
N GLU A 140 9.52 1.48 18.96
CA GLU A 140 10.07 2.59 18.17
C GLU A 140 10.28 2.20 16.71
N GLN A 141 10.73 0.97 16.45
CA GLN A 141 10.82 0.41 15.09
C GLN A 141 9.47 0.47 14.38
N ILE A 142 8.41 -0.06 15.01
CA ILE A 142 7.08 -0.11 14.41
C ILE A 142 6.50 1.31 14.24
N ALA A 143 6.65 2.17 15.24
CA ALA A 143 6.19 3.56 15.18
C ALA A 143 6.90 4.32 14.05
N GLY A 144 8.22 4.21 13.97
CA GLY A 144 9.03 4.79 12.91
C GLY A 144 8.68 4.23 11.54
N GLN A 145 8.48 2.91 11.42
CA GLN A 145 8.06 2.29 10.16
C GLN A 145 6.78 2.92 9.60
N VAL A 146 5.76 3.14 10.44
CA VAL A 146 4.52 3.81 10.01
C VAL A 146 4.77 5.27 9.66
N TYR A 147 5.47 6.00 10.53
CA TYR A 147 5.74 7.42 10.35
C TYR A 147 6.51 7.70 9.05
N TYR A 148 7.69 7.08 8.89
CA TYR A 148 8.57 7.30 7.75
C TYR A 148 7.96 6.81 6.43
N THR A 149 7.10 5.78 6.47
CA THR A 149 6.34 5.38 5.27
C THR A 149 5.42 6.50 4.79
N TYR A 150 4.66 7.13 5.68
CA TYR A 150 3.80 8.25 5.30
C TYR A 150 4.60 9.51 4.98
N GLN A 151 5.72 9.75 5.68
CA GLN A 151 6.60 10.87 5.36
C GLN A 151 7.11 10.77 3.92
N GLN A 152 7.59 9.59 3.50
CA GLN A 152 8.03 9.36 2.12
C GLN A 152 6.91 9.63 1.11
N ILE A 153 5.68 9.17 1.38
CA ILE A 153 4.51 9.45 0.52
C ILE A 153 4.23 10.96 0.45
N GLU A 154 4.32 11.69 1.56
CA GLU A 154 4.13 13.15 1.56
C GLU A 154 5.25 13.89 0.82
N ASP A 155 6.49 13.42 0.91
CA ASP A 155 7.61 13.98 0.16
C ASP A 155 7.45 13.72 -1.35
N ASP A 156 6.99 12.54 -1.74
CA ASP A 156 6.66 12.24 -3.14
C ASP A 156 5.47 13.04 -3.65
N LYS A 157 4.43 13.27 -2.82
CA LYS A 157 3.31 14.17 -3.15
C LYS A 157 3.78 15.60 -3.41
N LYS A 158 4.68 16.13 -2.58
CA LYS A 158 5.27 17.46 -2.77
C LYS A 158 6.12 17.53 -4.04
N ARG A 159 6.88 16.46 -4.32
CA ARG A 159 7.79 16.41 -5.47
C ARG A 159 7.07 16.24 -6.81
N PHE A 160 6.07 15.38 -6.89
CA PHE A 160 5.45 14.97 -8.15
C PHE A 160 4.08 15.60 -8.42
N GLY A 161 3.61 16.49 -7.55
CA GLY A 161 2.31 17.14 -7.68
C GLY A 161 1.21 16.38 -6.95
N SER A 162 0.49 17.08 -6.07
CA SER A 162 -0.55 16.51 -5.23
C SER A 162 -1.79 16.08 -6.02
N GLU A 163 -2.00 16.62 -7.21
CA GLU A 163 -3.12 16.33 -8.11
C GLU A 163 -3.11 14.91 -8.67
N ARG A 164 -2.01 14.18 -8.52
CA ARG A 164 -1.84 12.77 -8.92
C ARG A 164 -2.16 11.79 -7.80
N PHE A 165 -2.49 12.30 -6.62
CA PHE A 165 -2.74 11.51 -5.42
C PHE A 165 -4.13 11.78 -4.88
N ILE A 166 -4.80 10.72 -4.44
CA ILE A 166 -5.99 10.80 -3.61
C ILE A 166 -5.75 10.05 -2.31
N GLU A 167 -6.10 10.67 -1.19
CA GLU A 167 -6.09 10.00 0.11
C GLU A 167 -7.49 9.49 0.47
N ILE A 168 -7.55 8.22 0.84
CA ILE A 168 -8.74 7.55 1.37
C ILE A 168 -8.45 7.10 2.79
N LYS A 169 -9.24 7.58 3.74
CA LYS A 169 -9.10 7.16 5.15
C LYS A 169 -9.72 5.77 5.31
N TYR A 170 -8.94 4.81 5.80
CA TYR A 170 -9.35 3.42 5.99
C TYR A 170 -10.64 3.33 6.82
N GLU A 171 -10.73 4.09 7.90
CA GLU A 171 -11.89 4.07 8.81
C GLU A 171 -13.15 4.60 8.11
N LYS A 172 -12.99 5.60 7.23
CA LYS A 172 -14.11 6.14 6.42
C LYS A 172 -14.51 5.18 5.31
N PHE A 173 -13.54 4.52 4.67
CA PHE A 173 -13.79 3.47 3.70
C PHE A 173 -14.56 2.30 4.31
N CYS A 174 -14.15 1.82 5.48
CA CYS A 174 -14.86 0.76 6.20
C CYS A 174 -16.27 1.20 6.63
N ALA A 175 -16.45 2.43 7.12
CA ALA A 175 -17.77 2.90 7.54
C ALA A 175 -18.74 3.17 6.38
N ASN A 176 -18.23 3.62 5.22
CA ASN A 176 -19.02 3.89 4.03
C ASN A 176 -18.17 3.70 2.76
N VAL A 177 -18.23 2.48 2.21
CA VAL A 177 -17.48 2.06 1.04
C VAL A 177 -17.92 2.86 -0.18
N HIS A 178 -19.24 3.03 -0.36
CA HIS A 178 -19.80 3.69 -1.54
C HIS A 178 -19.32 5.13 -1.65
N SER A 179 -19.35 5.90 -0.55
CA SER A 179 -18.83 7.27 -0.54
C SER A 179 -17.35 7.35 -0.90
N SER A 180 -16.55 6.40 -0.44
CA SER A 180 -15.12 6.36 -0.76
C SER A 180 -14.87 5.97 -2.23
N ILE A 181 -15.66 5.05 -2.77
CA ILE A 181 -15.61 4.65 -4.18
C ILE A 181 -16.04 5.81 -5.09
N THR A 182 -17.11 6.52 -4.77
CA THR A 182 -17.53 7.73 -5.52
C THR A 182 -16.40 8.76 -5.59
N ARG A 183 -15.71 9.00 -4.47
CA ARG A 183 -14.58 9.94 -4.45
C ARG A 183 -13.39 9.47 -5.30
N ILE A 184 -13.12 8.16 -5.34
CA ILE A 184 -12.10 7.58 -6.23
C ILE A 184 -12.53 7.73 -7.69
N GLU A 185 -13.79 7.47 -8.00
CA GLU A 185 -14.35 7.58 -9.35
C GLU A 185 -14.29 9.02 -9.88
N GLU A 186 -14.65 10.01 -9.06
CA GLU A 186 -14.50 11.44 -9.39
C GLU A 186 -13.04 11.80 -9.68
N PHE A 187 -12.12 11.36 -8.82
CA PHE A 187 -10.69 11.59 -8.98
C PHE A 187 -10.13 10.98 -10.27
N LEU A 188 -10.52 9.73 -10.59
CA LEU A 188 -10.08 9.05 -11.80
C LEU A 188 -10.73 9.64 -13.06
N SER A 189 -12.00 10.04 -12.99
CA SER A 189 -12.71 10.67 -14.10
C SER A 189 -12.08 12.00 -14.50
N ALA A 190 -11.61 12.78 -13.52
CA ALA A 190 -10.83 14.00 -13.76
C ALA A 190 -9.49 13.76 -14.49
N LYS A 191 -9.05 12.50 -14.59
CA LYS A 191 -7.85 12.05 -15.30
C LYS A 191 -8.18 11.24 -16.57
N GLY A 192 -9.44 11.26 -17.00
CA GLY A 192 -9.91 10.53 -18.19
C GLY A 192 -10.06 9.01 -17.98
N CYS A 193 -10.06 8.55 -16.73
CA CYS A 193 -10.27 7.15 -16.38
C CYS A 193 -11.68 6.96 -15.81
N TYR A 194 -12.57 6.37 -16.60
CA TYR A 194 -13.96 6.14 -16.22
C TYR A 194 -14.13 4.73 -15.68
N LEU A 195 -14.78 4.61 -14.52
CA LEU A 195 -15.08 3.33 -13.90
C LEU A 195 -16.46 2.85 -14.32
N GLU A 196 -16.63 1.52 -14.36
CA GLU A 196 -17.92 0.87 -14.52
C GLU A 196 -18.11 -0.08 -13.35
N LYS A 197 -19.26 -0.01 -12.71
CA LYS A 197 -19.63 -0.98 -11.67
C LYS A 197 -19.81 -2.35 -12.32
N ARG A 198 -19.06 -3.35 -11.84
CA ARG A 198 -19.18 -4.74 -12.31
C ARG A 198 -20.01 -5.62 -11.41
N ASP A 199 -19.87 -5.41 -10.10
CA ASP A 199 -20.49 -6.23 -9.07
C ASP A 199 -21.05 -5.34 -7.96
N GLU A 200 -21.95 -5.88 -7.16
CA GLU A 200 -22.39 -5.24 -5.93
C GLU A 200 -21.23 -5.19 -4.93
N ILE A 201 -20.95 -3.99 -4.41
CA ILE A 201 -19.93 -3.76 -3.40
C ILE A 201 -20.60 -3.56 -2.04
N PRO A 202 -20.06 -4.13 -0.95
CA PRO A 202 -20.60 -3.94 0.39
C PRO A 202 -20.75 -2.46 0.74
N LYS A 203 -21.77 -2.11 1.53
CA LYS A 203 -21.98 -0.73 2.00
C LYS A 203 -20.90 -0.30 3.01
N TRP A 204 -20.42 -1.27 3.79
CA TRP A 204 -19.46 -1.08 4.87
C TRP A 204 -18.64 -2.37 5.06
N PHE A 205 -17.52 -2.26 5.75
CA PHE A 205 -16.71 -3.36 6.25
C PHE A 205 -16.50 -3.19 7.75
N GLN A 206 -16.49 -4.30 8.49
CA GLN A 206 -16.03 -4.25 9.86
C GLN A 206 -14.55 -3.84 9.84
N ALA A 207 -14.25 -2.67 10.43
CA ALA A 207 -12.86 -2.25 10.57
C ALA A 207 -12.11 -3.31 11.36
N MET A 208 -10.94 -3.72 10.86
CA MET A 208 -10.17 -4.76 11.53
C MET A 208 -9.76 -4.31 12.92
N GLY A 209 -10.39 -4.92 13.92
CA GLY A 209 -10.01 -4.79 15.32
C GLY A 209 -8.60 -5.32 15.55
N VAL A 210 -7.85 -4.60 16.37
CA VAL A 210 -6.55 -5.03 16.88
C VAL A 210 -6.73 -5.71 18.24
N ASP A 211 -7.63 -6.69 18.27
CA ASP A 211 -7.93 -7.50 19.44
C ASP A 211 -6.83 -8.54 19.67
N GLY A 212 -6.68 -8.96 20.93
CA GLY A 212 -5.70 -9.97 21.35
C GLY A 212 -4.27 -9.43 21.48
N ILE A 213 -4.08 -8.11 21.51
CA ILE A 213 -2.79 -7.48 21.85
C ILE A 213 -2.77 -7.17 23.33
N ASP A 214 -1.66 -7.49 23.99
CA ASP A 214 -1.44 -7.19 25.41
C ASP A 214 -1.66 -5.69 25.72
N PRO A 215 -2.38 -5.34 26.80
CA PRO A 215 -2.66 -3.94 27.13
C PRO A 215 -1.41 -3.08 27.36
N GLU A 216 -0.34 -3.63 27.93
CA GLU A 216 0.89 -2.89 28.17
C GLU A 216 1.66 -2.69 26.86
N ASP A 217 1.72 -3.69 25.98
CA ASP A 217 2.28 -3.52 24.63
C ASP A 217 1.56 -2.41 23.87
N ARG A 218 0.22 -2.38 23.95
CA ARG A 218 -0.58 -1.32 23.32
C ARG A 218 -0.19 0.06 23.85
N LYS A 219 -0.01 0.20 25.15
CA LYS A 219 0.36 1.46 25.80
C LYS A 219 1.77 1.91 25.40
N ILE A 220 2.74 0.99 25.38
CA ILE A 220 4.11 1.25 24.95
C ILE A 220 4.10 1.72 23.49
N LEU A 221 3.41 1.00 22.60
CA LEU A 221 3.37 1.33 21.18
C LEU A 221 2.64 2.64 20.91
N ALA A 222 1.53 2.91 21.61
CA ALA A 222 0.82 4.18 21.50
C ALA A 222 1.70 5.38 21.89
N LYS A 223 2.50 5.25 22.96
CA LYS A 223 3.47 6.29 23.35
C LYS A 223 4.53 6.50 22.28
N ALA A 224 5.10 5.43 21.73
CA ALA A 224 6.10 5.52 20.66
C ALA A 224 5.54 6.20 19.39
N VAL A 225 4.31 5.86 19.00
CA VAL A 225 3.61 6.51 17.87
C VAL A 225 3.38 7.99 18.14
N GLN A 226 2.95 8.37 19.35
CA GLN A 226 2.76 9.77 19.73
C GLN A 226 4.06 10.57 19.73
N ALA A 227 5.19 9.95 20.11
CA ALA A 227 6.50 10.61 20.11
C ALA A 227 6.99 10.95 18.70
N ASN A 228 6.69 10.11 17.70
CA ASN A 228 7.07 10.36 16.30
C ASN A 228 6.13 11.33 15.56
N ASN A 229 4.90 11.52 16.04
CA ASN A 229 3.91 12.39 15.41
C ASN A 229 3.91 13.84 15.96
N LYS A 230 4.86 14.19 16.83
CA LYS A 230 5.09 15.57 17.29
C LYS A 230 6.02 16.29 16.33
#